data_AF-A0A916RRY9-F1
#
_entry.id   AF-A0A916RRY9-F1
#
_cell.length_a   1.000
_cell.length_b   1.000
_cell.length_c   1.000
_cell.angle_alpha   90.00
_cell.angle_beta   90.00
_cell.angle_gamma   90.00
#
_symmetry.space_group_name_H-M   'P 1'
#
loop_
_entity.id
_entity.type
_entity.pdbx_description
1 polymer ?
#
loop_
_entity_poly.entity_id
_entity_poly.type
_entity_poly.pdbx_seq_one_letter_code
_entity_poly.pdbx_strand_id
1 'polypeptide(L)'
;MTNQIDTNETKMVIITGMSGAGKTVAIQSFEDLGYYCVDNLPPALLPKFLDLMRDATNNIHKVALVMDLRGREFFDSLFEALDLLSEEDWLDEHILFLDANDEKLVTRYKETRRSHPLAIGDLPLKGIKQERKILDEMRGRAHRVIDTSSLKPRELREKILNYYSEEKQEIFSVHMVSFGFKYGIPIDADLVFDVRFLPNPHYVTHLQPLTGLNPDVSSYVFKWSETQKFQEKIMDLLQFMLPQYKKEGKSQLVVGIGCTGGQHRSVALAEYFAKRLGTNYITHVTHRDIEKRKGH
;
A
#
# COMPACT_ATOMS: atom_id res chain seq x y z
N MET A 1 26.26 -12.02 -10.19
CA MET A 1 25.37 -12.55 -11.24
C MET A 1 24.03 -11.86 -11.06
N THR A 2 23.53 -11.32 -12.15
CA THR A 2 22.35 -10.44 -12.30
C THR A 2 21.17 -10.84 -11.42
N ASN A 3 20.78 -9.95 -10.50
CA ASN A 3 19.48 -10.02 -9.83
C ASN A 3 18.41 -9.65 -10.86
N GLN A 4 17.79 -10.66 -11.45
CA GLN A 4 16.45 -10.51 -12.02
C GLN A 4 15.51 -10.30 -10.85
N ILE A 5 15.00 -9.08 -10.73
CA ILE A 5 13.82 -8.76 -9.93
C ILE A 5 12.68 -9.55 -10.58
N ASP A 6 11.95 -10.36 -9.82
CA ASP A 6 10.69 -10.96 -10.28
C ASP A 6 9.73 -9.82 -10.67
N THR A 7 9.72 -9.43 -11.93
CA THR A 7 8.86 -8.40 -12.51
C THR A 7 7.69 -9.04 -13.25
N ASN A 8 6.81 -9.73 -12.52
CA ASN A 8 5.58 -10.28 -13.11
C ASN A 8 4.29 -9.60 -12.60
N GLU A 9 4.37 -8.64 -11.69
CA GLU A 9 3.21 -7.85 -11.29
C GLU A 9 2.97 -6.71 -12.29
N THR A 10 1.86 -6.78 -13.02
CA THR A 10 1.40 -5.73 -13.93
C THR A 10 0.50 -4.77 -13.16
N LYS A 11 0.85 -3.48 -13.16
CA LYS A 11 0.01 -2.45 -12.53
C LYS A 11 -1.09 -2.01 -13.47
N MET A 12 -2.34 -2.10 -13.04
CA MET A 12 -3.48 -1.62 -13.80
C MET A 12 -4.25 -0.56 -13.03
N VAL A 13 -4.40 0.62 -13.60
CA VAL A 13 -5.25 1.67 -13.03
C VAL A 13 -6.50 1.84 -13.86
N ILE A 14 -7.66 1.61 -13.24
CA ILE A 14 -8.97 1.86 -13.86
C ILE A 14 -9.44 3.25 -13.44
N ILE A 15 -9.50 4.16 -14.40
CA ILE A 15 -9.92 5.55 -14.22
C ILE A 15 -11.39 5.67 -14.61
N THR A 16 -12.23 6.05 -13.65
CA THR A 16 -13.66 6.30 -13.88
C THR A 16 -14.14 7.50 -13.07
N GLY A 17 -15.44 7.78 -13.10
CA GLY A 17 -16.08 8.84 -12.34
C GLY A 17 -16.91 9.80 -13.20
N MET A 18 -17.37 10.88 -12.58
CA MET A 18 -18.35 11.79 -13.17
C MET A 18 -17.85 12.40 -14.50
N SER A 19 -18.75 12.63 -15.44
CA SER A 19 -18.41 13.33 -16.68
C SER A 19 -18.09 14.79 -16.39
N GLY A 20 -16.93 15.25 -16.87
CA GLY A 20 -16.39 16.57 -16.52
C GLY A 20 -15.56 16.61 -15.22
N ALA A 21 -15.35 15.49 -14.54
CA ALA A 21 -14.47 15.42 -13.35
C ALA A 21 -12.97 15.43 -13.67
N GLY A 22 -12.56 15.41 -14.95
CA GLY A 22 -11.15 15.52 -15.33
C GLY A 22 -10.47 14.20 -15.71
N LYS A 23 -11.23 13.18 -16.13
CA LYS A 23 -10.69 11.90 -16.65
C LYS A 23 -9.62 12.08 -17.73
N THR A 24 -9.83 13.04 -18.65
CA THR A 24 -8.84 13.39 -19.68
C THR A 24 -7.54 13.94 -19.11
N VAL A 25 -7.60 14.74 -18.04
CA VAL A 25 -6.38 15.24 -17.37
C VAL A 25 -5.70 14.08 -16.64
N ALA A 26 -6.48 13.16 -16.08
CA ALA A 26 -5.94 12.01 -15.39
C ALA A 26 -5.20 11.06 -16.33
N ILE A 27 -5.81 10.67 -17.47
CA ILE A 27 -5.16 9.74 -18.39
C ILE A 27 -3.85 10.33 -18.97
N GLN A 28 -3.84 11.62 -19.31
CA GLN A 28 -2.61 12.33 -19.70
C GLN A 28 -1.54 12.30 -18.61
N SER A 29 -1.95 12.39 -17.34
CA SER A 29 -1.01 12.30 -16.22
C SER A 29 -0.43 10.89 -16.07
N PHE A 30 -1.18 9.85 -16.43
CA PHE A 30 -0.68 8.47 -16.46
C PHE A 30 0.22 8.20 -17.67
N GLU A 31 -0.04 8.83 -18.82
CA GLU A 31 0.89 8.82 -19.96
C GLU A 31 2.25 9.41 -19.56
N ASP A 32 2.25 10.54 -18.85
CA ASP A 32 3.47 11.17 -18.31
C ASP A 32 4.23 10.25 -17.32
N LEU A 33 3.52 9.32 -16.65
CA LEU A 33 4.08 8.32 -15.74
C LEU A 33 4.55 7.03 -16.43
N GLY A 34 4.44 6.97 -17.75
CA GLY A 34 4.86 5.81 -18.56
C GLY A 34 3.87 4.65 -18.54
N TYR A 35 2.60 4.89 -18.24
CA TYR A 35 1.54 3.87 -18.37
C TYR A 35 1.09 3.75 -19.83
N TYR A 36 0.79 2.52 -20.26
CA TYR A 36 0.05 2.27 -21.48
C TYR A 36 -1.41 2.67 -21.29
N CYS A 37 -1.83 3.74 -21.95
CA CYS A 37 -3.10 4.40 -21.72
C CYS A 37 -4.13 4.02 -22.79
N VAL A 38 -5.29 3.53 -22.37
CA VAL A 38 -6.45 3.27 -23.25
C VAL A 38 -7.62 4.12 -22.78
N ASP A 39 -8.06 5.04 -23.63
CA ASP A 39 -9.24 5.88 -23.36
C ASP A 39 -10.52 5.21 -23.86
N ASN A 40 -11.60 5.36 -23.09
CA ASN A 40 -12.95 4.88 -23.42
C ASN A 40 -13.04 3.37 -23.75
N LEU A 41 -12.37 2.52 -22.96
CA LEU A 41 -12.48 1.06 -23.08
C LEU A 41 -13.85 0.60 -22.57
N PRO A 42 -14.67 -0.09 -23.39
CA PRO A 42 -15.91 -0.70 -22.93
C PRO A 42 -15.63 -1.80 -21.89
N PRO A 43 -16.37 -1.86 -20.76
CA PRO A 43 -16.18 -2.88 -19.73
C PRO A 43 -16.20 -4.32 -20.24
N ALA A 44 -17.06 -4.62 -21.21
CA ALA A 44 -17.17 -5.95 -21.81
C ALA A 44 -15.90 -6.42 -22.56
N LEU A 45 -14.97 -5.52 -22.87
CA LEU A 45 -13.70 -5.84 -23.51
C LEU A 45 -12.54 -6.02 -22.52
N LEU A 46 -12.76 -5.73 -21.24
CA LEU A 46 -11.74 -5.85 -20.20
C LEU A 46 -11.16 -7.27 -20.10
N PRO A 47 -11.95 -8.36 -20.10
CA PRO A 47 -11.39 -9.72 -20.06
C PRO A 47 -10.48 -10.03 -21.25
N LYS A 48 -10.91 -9.65 -22.47
CA LYS A 48 -10.09 -9.85 -23.68
C LYS A 48 -8.81 -9.02 -23.65
N PHE A 49 -8.86 -7.83 -23.05
CA PHE A 49 -7.67 -7.00 -22.86
C PHE A 49 -6.69 -7.67 -21.90
N LEU A 50 -7.17 -8.32 -20.84
CA LEU A 50 -6.32 -9.09 -19.92
C LEU A 50 -5.68 -10.30 -20.59
N ASP A 51 -6.41 -11.02 -21.44
CA ASP A 51 -5.85 -12.15 -22.20
C ASP A 51 -4.65 -11.70 -23.06
N LEU A 52 -4.75 -10.53 -23.68
CA LEU A 52 -3.65 -9.94 -24.45
C LEU A 52 -2.47 -9.51 -23.57
N MET A 53 -2.73 -9.10 -22.33
CA MET A 53 -1.69 -8.70 -21.38
C MET A 53 -0.96 -9.89 -20.76
N ARG A 54 -1.64 -11.04 -20.62
CA ARG A 54 -1.04 -12.30 -20.15
C ARG A 54 -0.01 -12.89 -21.11
N ASP A 55 -0.09 -12.56 -22.41
CA ASP A 55 0.87 -13.05 -23.38
C ASP A 55 2.28 -12.50 -23.09
N ALA A 56 3.21 -13.39 -22.72
CA ALA A 56 4.57 -13.11 -22.27
C ALA A 56 5.49 -12.40 -23.30
N THR A 57 4.97 -12.06 -24.48
CA THR A 57 5.65 -11.24 -25.50
C THR A 57 5.35 -9.75 -25.35
N ASN A 58 4.36 -9.37 -24.54
CA ASN A 58 4.01 -7.98 -24.26
C ASN A 58 4.76 -7.47 -23.02
N ASN A 59 5.73 -6.56 -23.24
CA ASN A 59 6.47 -5.86 -22.18
C ASN A 59 5.64 -4.74 -21.49
N ILE A 60 4.32 -4.86 -21.45
CA ILE A 60 3.45 -3.83 -20.87
C ILE A 60 3.23 -4.17 -19.39
N HIS A 61 3.94 -3.48 -18.50
CA HIS A 61 3.83 -3.71 -17.04
C HIS A 61 3.02 -2.63 -16.30
N LYS A 62 2.57 -1.60 -17.02
CA LYS A 62 1.77 -0.49 -16.50
C LYS A 62 0.68 -0.13 -17.48
N VAL A 63 -0.58 -0.22 -17.05
CA VAL A 63 -1.75 0.06 -17.88
C VAL A 63 -2.68 1.03 -17.17
N ALA A 64 -3.16 2.05 -17.87
CA ALA A 64 -4.24 2.92 -17.39
C ALA A 64 -5.43 2.83 -18.34
N LEU A 65 -6.59 2.47 -17.81
CA LEU A 65 -7.82 2.25 -18.58
C LEU A 65 -8.86 3.27 -18.15
N VAL A 66 -9.30 4.13 -19.07
CA VAL A 66 -10.47 4.99 -18.81
C VAL A 66 -11.73 4.22 -19.18
N MET A 67 -12.59 3.99 -18.20
CA MET A 67 -13.89 3.35 -18.40
C MET A 67 -14.99 4.36 -18.19
N ASP A 68 -15.69 4.69 -19.27
CA ASP A 68 -16.86 5.56 -19.23
C ASP A 68 -18.13 4.73 -19.21
N LEU A 69 -18.83 4.76 -18.08
CA LEU A 69 -19.94 3.85 -17.80
C LEU A 69 -21.26 4.40 -18.32
N ARG A 70 -21.26 4.83 -19.58
CA ARG A 70 -22.43 5.44 -20.23
C ARG A 70 -23.43 4.35 -20.63
N GLY A 71 -24.14 3.81 -19.65
CA GLY A 71 -25.26 2.90 -19.86
C GLY A 71 -25.34 1.82 -18.80
N ARG A 72 -26.54 1.56 -18.28
CA ARG A 72 -26.78 0.54 -17.24
C ARG A 72 -26.39 -0.87 -17.69
N GLU A 73 -26.52 -1.18 -18.97
CA GLU A 73 -26.20 -2.52 -19.53
C GLU A 73 -24.72 -2.90 -19.41
N PHE A 74 -23.83 -1.93 -19.15
CA PHE A 74 -22.39 -2.17 -19.00
C PHE A 74 -21.93 -2.28 -17.54
N PHE A 75 -22.82 -2.09 -16.55
CA PHE A 75 -22.44 -2.11 -15.13
C PHE A 75 -22.31 -3.51 -14.56
N ASP A 76 -23.31 -4.36 -14.78
CA ASP A 76 -23.29 -5.73 -14.26
C ASP A 76 -22.09 -6.50 -14.81
N SER A 77 -21.83 -6.34 -16.12
CA SER A 77 -20.65 -6.92 -16.78
C SER A 77 -19.32 -6.30 -16.36
N LEU A 78 -19.31 -5.03 -15.92
CA LEU A 78 -18.11 -4.43 -15.35
C LEU A 78 -17.79 -5.05 -13.99
N PHE A 79 -18.77 -5.17 -13.10
CA PHE A 79 -18.52 -5.71 -11.77
C PHE A 79 -18.04 -7.15 -11.82
N GLU A 80 -18.64 -7.98 -12.68
CA GLU A 80 -18.15 -9.33 -12.94
C GLU A 80 -16.69 -9.31 -13.46
N ALA A 81 -16.37 -8.39 -14.37
CA ALA A 81 -15.00 -8.26 -14.88
C ALA A 81 -14.01 -7.75 -13.81
N LEU A 82 -14.43 -6.86 -12.92
CA LEU A 82 -13.63 -6.37 -11.79
C LEU A 82 -13.41 -7.44 -10.72
N ASP A 83 -14.43 -8.27 -10.46
CA ASP A 83 -14.31 -9.37 -9.51
C ASP A 83 -13.33 -10.42 -10.07
N LEU A 84 -13.40 -10.74 -11.37
CA LEU A 84 -12.43 -11.59 -12.06
C LEU A 84 -11.00 -11.02 -12.01
N LEU A 85 -10.84 -9.70 -12.13
CA LEU A 85 -9.53 -9.05 -12.01
C LEU A 85 -8.90 -9.26 -10.63
N SER A 86 -9.69 -9.17 -9.57
CA SER A 86 -9.19 -9.28 -8.19
C SER A 86 -8.71 -10.69 -7.81
N GLU A 87 -9.04 -11.70 -8.63
CA GLU A 87 -8.60 -13.09 -8.45
C GLU A 87 -7.26 -13.38 -9.16
N GLU A 88 -6.69 -12.41 -9.89
CA GLU A 88 -5.50 -12.59 -10.72
C GLU A 88 -4.21 -12.19 -9.99
N ASP A 89 -3.44 -13.18 -9.51
CA ASP A 89 -2.21 -12.96 -8.71
C ASP A 89 -1.09 -12.15 -9.42
N TRP A 90 -1.14 -12.02 -10.75
CA TRP A 90 -0.14 -11.29 -11.55
C TRP A 90 -0.51 -9.82 -11.79
N LEU A 91 -1.68 -9.38 -11.31
CA LEU A 91 -2.22 -8.05 -11.54
C LEU A 91 -2.36 -7.29 -10.22
N ASP A 92 -1.88 -6.05 -10.20
CA ASP A 92 -2.14 -5.07 -9.14
C ASP A 92 -3.14 -4.04 -9.68
N GLU A 93 -4.43 -4.28 -9.48
CA GLU A 93 -5.50 -3.41 -9.94
C GLU A 93 -5.85 -2.31 -8.94
N HIS A 94 -5.99 -1.08 -9.44
CA HIS A 94 -6.33 0.07 -8.62
C HIS A 94 -7.39 0.94 -9.29
N ILE A 95 -8.53 1.14 -8.62
CA ILE A 95 -9.64 1.93 -9.16
C ILE A 95 -9.53 3.39 -8.67
N LEU A 96 -9.36 4.32 -9.60
CA LEU A 96 -9.37 5.77 -9.38
C LEU A 96 -10.70 6.37 -9.83
N PHE A 97 -11.47 6.91 -8.88
CA PHE A 97 -12.73 7.59 -9.14
C PHE A 97 -12.56 9.11 -9.04
N LEU A 98 -12.93 9.84 -10.08
CA LEU A 98 -12.91 11.31 -10.10
C LEU A 98 -14.33 11.86 -9.91
N ASP A 99 -14.48 12.75 -8.93
CA ASP A 99 -15.76 13.41 -8.65
C ASP A 99 -15.60 14.94 -8.66
N ALA A 100 -16.71 15.65 -8.79
CA ALA A 100 -16.84 17.06 -8.44
C ALA A 100 -18.29 17.35 -8.07
N ASN A 101 -18.51 18.43 -7.34
CA ASN A 101 -19.85 18.90 -7.03
C ASN A 101 -20.63 19.27 -8.31
N ASP A 102 -21.95 19.15 -8.23
CA ASP A 102 -22.84 19.33 -9.39
C ASP A 102 -22.68 20.72 -10.03
N GLU A 103 -22.50 21.77 -9.22
CA GLU A 103 -22.30 23.15 -9.68
C GLU A 103 -21.05 23.29 -10.56
N LYS A 104 -19.94 22.66 -10.16
CA LYS A 104 -18.69 22.70 -10.91
C LYS A 104 -18.82 21.89 -12.20
N LEU A 105 -19.44 20.72 -12.15
CA LEU A 105 -19.67 19.89 -13.33
C LEU A 105 -20.55 20.61 -14.36
N VAL A 106 -21.64 21.25 -13.92
CA VAL A 106 -22.49 22.07 -14.81
C VAL A 106 -21.68 23.19 -15.47
N THR A 107 -20.83 23.89 -14.70
CA THR A 107 -19.97 24.95 -15.23
C THR A 107 -19.02 24.43 -16.31
N ARG A 108 -18.32 23.32 -16.06
CA ARG A 108 -17.40 22.68 -17.03
C ARG A 108 -18.12 22.20 -18.31
N TYR A 109 -19.34 21.70 -18.18
CA TYR A 109 -20.17 21.33 -19.33
C TYR A 109 -20.55 22.54 -20.19
N LYS A 110 -20.90 23.66 -19.55
CA LYS A 110 -21.21 24.92 -20.25
C LYS A 110 -19.99 25.47 -20.98
N GLU A 111 -18.80 25.38 -20.39
CA GLU A 111 -17.53 25.80 -21.00
C GLU A 111 -17.21 25.01 -22.28
N THR A 112 -17.44 23.69 -22.27
CA THR A 112 -17.17 22.83 -23.43
C THR A 112 -18.29 22.85 -24.48
N ARG A 113 -19.44 23.48 -24.19
CA ARG A 113 -20.65 23.53 -25.02
C ARG A 113 -21.16 22.15 -25.48
N ARG A 114 -20.81 21.08 -24.75
CA ARG A 114 -21.25 19.72 -25.05
C ARG A 114 -22.56 19.41 -24.34
N SER A 115 -23.44 18.65 -25.00
CA SER A 115 -24.62 18.07 -24.35
C SER A 115 -24.21 16.88 -23.46
N HIS A 116 -24.96 16.67 -22.38
CA HIS A 116 -24.72 15.53 -21.50
C HIS A 116 -25.29 14.25 -22.14
N PRO A 117 -24.52 13.15 -22.25
CA PRO A 117 -24.93 11.93 -22.96
C PRO A 117 -26.24 11.31 -22.44
N LEU A 118 -26.46 11.32 -21.13
CA LEU A 118 -27.69 10.81 -20.48
C LEU A 118 -28.88 11.80 -20.51
N ALA A 119 -28.68 13.00 -21.05
CA ALA A 119 -29.70 14.05 -21.04
C ALA A 119 -29.68 14.83 -22.37
N ILE A 120 -29.81 14.09 -23.48
CA ILE A 120 -29.87 14.67 -24.83
C ILE A 120 -31.12 15.57 -24.93
N GLY A 121 -30.90 16.87 -25.13
CA GLY A 121 -31.99 17.86 -25.23
C GLY A 121 -32.56 18.37 -23.91
N ASP A 122 -31.97 18.01 -22.77
CA ASP A 122 -32.39 18.44 -21.43
C ASP A 122 -31.25 19.20 -20.71
N LEU A 123 -31.50 19.71 -19.50
CA LEU A 123 -30.51 20.43 -18.71
C LEU A 123 -29.37 19.50 -18.24
N PRO A 124 -28.10 19.95 -18.30
CA PRO A 124 -26.94 19.15 -17.88
C PRO A 124 -27.04 18.59 -16.45
N LEU A 125 -27.65 19.35 -15.53
CA LEU A 125 -27.83 18.95 -14.13
C LEU A 125 -28.63 17.64 -13.99
N LYS A 126 -29.62 17.41 -14.85
CA LYS A 126 -30.43 16.18 -14.82
C LYS A 126 -29.58 14.97 -15.22
N GLY A 127 -28.76 15.13 -16.25
CA GLY A 127 -27.79 14.12 -16.68
C GLY A 127 -26.77 13.79 -15.59
N ILE A 128 -26.20 14.81 -14.95
CA ILE A 128 -25.24 14.66 -13.84
C ILE A 128 -25.86 13.89 -12.68
N LYS A 129 -27.10 14.22 -12.28
CA LYS A 129 -27.78 13.50 -11.19
C LYS A 129 -28.08 12.04 -11.53
N GLN A 130 -28.40 11.74 -12.79
CA GLN A 130 -28.58 10.36 -13.23
C GLN A 130 -27.25 9.61 -13.21
N GLU A 131 -26.19 10.21 -13.78
CA GLU A 131 -24.85 9.63 -13.79
C GLU A 131 -24.37 9.31 -12.37
N ARG A 132 -24.54 10.24 -11.42
CA ARG A 132 -24.14 10.06 -10.03
C ARG A 132 -24.82 8.86 -9.37
N LYS A 133 -26.12 8.66 -9.63
CA LYS A 133 -26.86 7.49 -9.10
C LYS A 133 -26.31 6.18 -9.64
N ILE A 134 -25.94 6.16 -10.92
CA ILE A 134 -25.45 4.94 -11.57
C ILE A 134 -24.01 4.65 -11.12
N LEU A 135 -23.19 5.69 -10.92
CA LEU A 135 -21.79 5.56 -10.52
C LEU A 135 -21.56 5.39 -9.01
N ASP A 136 -22.60 5.50 -8.17
CA ASP A 136 -22.45 5.47 -6.71
C ASP A 136 -21.88 4.13 -6.21
N GLU A 137 -22.31 3.02 -6.82
CA GLU A 137 -21.78 1.68 -6.52
C GLU A 137 -20.30 1.56 -6.89
N MET A 138 -19.90 2.12 -8.04
CA MET A 138 -18.49 2.16 -8.46
C MET A 138 -17.64 3.05 -7.55
N ARG A 139 -18.22 4.13 -7.02
CA ARG A 139 -17.54 4.98 -6.03
C ARG A 139 -17.25 4.20 -4.74
N GLY A 140 -18.17 3.32 -4.31
CA GLY A 140 -17.97 2.46 -3.14
C GLY A 140 -16.85 1.43 -3.29
N ARG A 141 -16.60 0.96 -4.52
CA ARG A 141 -15.48 0.04 -4.84
C ARG A 141 -14.18 0.75 -5.19
N ALA A 142 -14.17 2.09 -5.25
CA ALA A 142 -12.98 2.83 -5.64
C ALA A 142 -11.91 2.77 -4.55
N HIS A 143 -10.69 2.40 -4.94
CA HIS A 143 -9.53 2.43 -4.06
C HIS A 143 -9.15 3.87 -3.70
N ARG A 144 -9.38 4.81 -4.63
CA ARG A 144 -9.16 6.24 -4.40
C ARG A 144 -10.23 7.08 -5.06
N VAL A 145 -10.75 8.04 -4.30
CA VAL A 145 -11.66 9.07 -4.79
C VAL A 145 -10.95 10.42 -4.75
N ILE A 146 -10.90 11.14 -5.87
CA ILE A 146 -10.38 12.51 -5.92
C ILE A 146 -11.54 13.46 -6.20
N ASP A 147 -11.82 14.33 -5.23
CA ASP A 147 -12.69 15.49 -5.44
C ASP A 147 -11.92 16.58 -6.21
N THR A 148 -12.42 16.91 -7.39
CA THR A 148 -11.86 17.89 -8.32
C THR A 148 -12.62 19.22 -8.33
N SER A 149 -13.56 19.43 -7.41
CA SER A 149 -14.44 20.62 -7.35
C SER A 149 -13.65 21.93 -7.31
N SER A 150 -12.61 21.98 -6.48
CA SER A 150 -11.73 23.15 -6.28
C SER A 150 -10.40 23.04 -7.01
N LEU A 151 -10.13 21.91 -7.68
CA LEU A 151 -8.84 21.67 -8.31
C LEU A 151 -8.76 22.25 -9.72
N LYS A 152 -7.63 22.89 -10.01
CA LYS A 152 -7.19 23.22 -11.37
C LYS A 152 -6.59 21.97 -12.04
N PRO A 153 -6.56 21.89 -13.38
CA PRO A 153 -5.96 20.76 -14.09
C PRO A 153 -4.52 20.45 -13.66
N ARG A 154 -3.70 21.49 -13.41
CA ARG A 154 -2.32 21.33 -12.93
C ARG A 154 -2.25 20.67 -11.54
N GLU A 155 -3.14 21.05 -10.63
CA GLU A 155 -3.19 20.50 -9.26
C GLU A 155 -3.71 19.06 -9.27
N LEU A 156 -4.66 18.74 -10.16
CA LEU A 156 -5.10 17.37 -10.38
C LEU A 156 -3.94 16.50 -10.91
N ARG A 157 -3.18 17.01 -11.89
CA ARG A 157 -1.98 16.34 -12.40
C ARG A 157 -0.95 16.12 -11.30
N GLU A 158 -0.61 17.16 -10.53
CA GLU A 158 0.32 17.04 -9.39
C GLU A 158 -0.16 16.01 -8.36
N LYS A 159 -1.46 15.97 -8.05
CA LYS A 159 -2.02 14.94 -7.16
C LYS A 159 -1.84 13.53 -7.74
N ILE A 160 -2.15 13.33 -9.02
CA ILE A 160 -2.01 12.03 -9.68
C ILE A 160 -0.54 11.62 -9.73
N LEU A 161 0.36 12.53 -10.10
CA LEU A 161 1.79 12.29 -10.01
C LEU A 161 2.19 11.91 -8.58
N ASN A 162 1.81 12.67 -7.55
CA ASN A 162 2.17 12.32 -6.18
C ASN A 162 1.65 10.95 -5.72
N TYR A 163 0.49 10.54 -6.23
CA TYR A 163 -0.14 9.28 -5.88
C TYR A 163 0.38 8.07 -6.67
N TYR A 164 0.88 8.28 -7.89
CA TYR A 164 1.18 7.21 -8.84
C TYR A 164 2.59 7.29 -9.47
N SER A 165 3.38 8.32 -9.13
CA SER A 165 4.80 8.38 -9.48
C SER A 165 5.55 7.29 -8.73
N GLU A 166 6.31 6.49 -9.46
CA GLU A 166 7.23 5.52 -8.90
C GLU A 166 8.45 6.23 -8.28
N GLU A 167 8.21 6.85 -7.14
CA GLU A 167 9.23 7.13 -6.12
C GLU A 167 8.68 7.12 -4.69
N LYS A 168 7.37 6.85 -4.53
CA LYS A 168 6.81 6.33 -3.28
C LYS A 168 5.73 5.31 -3.61
N GLN A 169 6.13 4.04 -3.78
CA GLN A 169 5.39 3.04 -3.00
C GLN A 169 5.33 3.64 -1.59
N GLU A 170 4.17 3.70 -0.94
CA GLU A 170 4.22 3.76 0.51
C GLU A 170 4.91 2.46 0.92
N ILE A 171 6.24 2.51 1.01
CA ILE A 171 7.04 1.35 1.31
C ILE A 171 6.68 1.05 2.74
N PHE A 172 5.78 0.09 2.93
CA PHE A 172 5.41 -0.39 4.24
C PHE A 172 6.69 -0.87 4.93
N SER A 173 7.17 -0.08 5.87
CA SER A 173 8.41 -0.33 6.59
C SER A 173 8.12 -0.93 7.95
N VAL A 174 8.97 -1.85 8.38
CA VAL A 174 8.89 -2.46 9.71
C VAL A 174 10.05 -1.96 10.56
N HIS A 175 9.73 -1.24 11.63
CA HIS A 175 10.70 -0.71 12.57
C HIS A 175 10.80 -1.63 13.78
N MET A 176 11.92 -2.35 13.90
CA MET A 176 12.23 -3.17 15.07
C MET A 176 12.92 -2.31 16.13
N VAL A 177 12.25 -2.08 17.25
CA VAL A 177 12.77 -1.23 18.34
C VAL A 177 13.07 -2.09 19.57
N SER A 178 14.35 -2.21 19.95
CA SER A 178 14.69 -2.87 21.21
C SER A 178 14.74 -1.85 22.36
N PHE A 179 14.16 -2.20 23.50
CA PHE A 179 14.10 -1.29 24.65
C PHE A 179 14.19 -2.01 26.02
N GLY A 180 14.43 -1.22 27.06
CA GLY A 180 14.42 -1.67 28.45
C GLY A 180 13.14 -1.23 29.18
N PHE A 181 12.38 -2.17 29.76
CA PHE A 181 11.17 -1.85 30.53
C PHE A 181 11.43 -0.91 31.71
N LYS A 182 12.64 -0.93 32.29
CA LYS A 182 13.03 0.02 33.35
C LYS A 182 13.01 1.49 32.89
N TYR A 183 13.00 1.73 31.58
CA TYR A 183 13.00 3.05 30.94
C TYR A 183 11.66 3.37 30.26
N GLY A 184 10.61 2.59 30.52
CA GLY A 184 9.28 2.74 29.92
C GLY A 184 9.16 2.06 28.55
N ILE A 185 7.94 1.95 28.04
CA ILE A 185 7.65 1.41 26.70
C ILE A 185 7.83 2.55 25.67
N PRO A 186 8.35 2.30 24.45
CA PRO A 186 8.36 3.31 23.40
C PRO A 186 6.94 3.78 23.10
N ILE A 187 6.71 5.09 23.11
CA ILE A 187 5.38 5.68 22.93
C ILE A 187 4.81 5.48 21.51
N ASP A 188 5.72 5.22 20.57
CA ASP A 188 5.51 5.02 19.15
C ASP A 188 5.39 3.53 18.77
N ALA A 189 5.46 2.60 19.72
CA ALA A 189 5.31 1.18 19.44
C ALA A 189 3.85 0.78 19.18
N ASP A 190 3.57 0.21 18.01
CA ASP A 190 2.27 -0.40 17.69
C ASP A 190 2.11 -1.77 18.37
N LEU A 191 3.19 -2.56 18.38
CA LEU A 191 3.25 -3.90 18.98
C LEU A 191 4.38 -3.96 20.00
N VAL A 192 4.17 -4.66 21.12
CA VAL A 192 5.17 -4.82 22.16
C VAL A 192 5.26 -6.27 22.63
N PHE A 193 6.47 -6.85 22.55
CA PHE A 193 6.76 -8.20 23.01
C PHE A 193 7.72 -8.18 24.20
N ASP A 194 7.29 -8.73 25.33
CA ASP A 194 8.11 -8.89 26.53
C ASP A 194 8.95 -10.16 26.48
N VAL A 195 10.28 -10.01 26.52
CA VAL A 195 11.24 -11.13 26.46
C VAL A 195 12.00 -11.31 27.78
N ARG A 196 11.51 -10.73 28.89
CA ARG A 196 12.15 -10.85 30.21
C ARG A 196 12.17 -12.27 30.77
N PHE A 197 11.30 -13.15 30.28
CA PHE A 197 11.23 -14.55 30.69
C PHE A 197 12.35 -15.42 30.10
N LEU A 198 13.01 -14.98 29.02
CA LEU A 198 14.08 -15.75 28.37
C LEU A 198 15.36 -15.79 29.23
N PRO A 199 16.20 -16.84 29.09
CA PRO A 199 17.47 -16.95 29.81
C PRO A 199 18.34 -15.71 29.70
N ASN A 200 18.82 -15.21 30.84
CA ASN A 200 19.40 -13.87 30.95
C ASN A 200 20.95 -13.89 30.84
N PRO A 201 21.54 -13.30 29.77
CA PRO A 201 23.00 -13.26 29.59
C PRO A 201 23.74 -12.48 30.68
N HIS A 202 23.04 -11.61 31.41
CA HIS A 202 23.62 -10.81 32.49
C HIS A 202 24.25 -11.63 33.62
N TYR A 203 23.82 -12.88 33.83
CA TYR A 203 24.40 -13.75 34.86
C TYR A 203 25.69 -14.46 34.43
N VAL A 204 26.13 -14.25 33.18
CA VAL A 204 27.38 -14.80 32.65
C VAL A 204 28.41 -13.68 32.63
N THR A 205 29.44 -13.79 33.47
CA THR A 205 30.40 -12.71 33.76
C THR A 205 31.02 -12.09 32.51
N HIS A 206 31.39 -12.89 31.51
CA HIS A 206 32.02 -12.38 30.28
C HIS A 206 31.01 -11.82 29.26
N LEU A 207 29.71 -12.13 29.38
CA LEU A 207 28.64 -11.61 28.50
C LEU A 207 27.98 -10.35 29.07
N GLN A 208 28.02 -10.17 30.40
CA GLN A 208 27.45 -9.02 31.08
C GLN A 208 27.90 -7.66 30.47
N PRO A 209 29.19 -7.42 30.18
CA PRO A 209 29.65 -6.16 29.62
C PRO A 209 29.43 -6.03 28.10
N LEU A 210 28.82 -7.01 27.44
CA LEU A 210 28.56 -7.02 26.01
C LEU A 210 27.10 -6.61 25.72
N THR A 211 26.75 -6.46 24.44
CA THR A 211 25.38 -6.17 23.99
C THR A 211 24.88 -7.30 23.09
N GLY A 212 23.58 -7.32 22.78
CA GLY A 212 22.98 -8.29 21.87
C GLY A 212 23.51 -8.23 20.42
N LEU A 213 24.26 -7.17 20.08
CA LEU A 213 24.99 -7.07 18.81
C LEU A 213 26.24 -7.96 18.78
N ASN A 214 26.79 -8.29 19.96
CA ASN A 214 27.96 -9.14 20.05
C ASN A 214 27.58 -10.61 19.73
N PRO A 215 28.34 -11.30 18.85
CA PRO A 215 28.07 -12.68 18.49
C PRO A 215 27.98 -13.66 19.66
N ASP A 216 28.74 -13.47 20.75
CA ASP A 216 28.73 -14.34 21.92
C ASP A 216 27.42 -14.22 22.70
N VAL A 217 26.92 -12.99 22.86
CA VAL A 217 25.62 -12.72 23.49
C VAL A 217 24.49 -13.25 22.61
N SER A 218 24.54 -12.99 21.31
CA SER A 218 23.56 -13.49 20.34
C SER A 218 23.49 -15.02 20.37
N SER A 219 24.64 -15.69 20.28
CA SER A 219 24.75 -17.15 20.37
C SER A 219 24.21 -17.69 21.69
N TYR A 220 24.49 -17.02 22.81
CA TYR A 220 23.91 -17.38 24.10
C TYR A 220 22.39 -17.22 24.11
N VAL A 221 21.82 -16.17 23.51
CA VAL A 221 20.37 -15.95 23.48
C VAL A 221 19.67 -17.03 22.64
N PHE A 222 20.21 -17.37 21.48
CA PHE A 222 19.59 -18.28 20.51
C PHE A 222 19.83 -19.78 20.75
N LYS A 223 20.76 -20.17 21.64
CA LYS A 223 21.01 -21.59 21.94
C LYS A 223 19.88 -22.28 22.73
N TRP A 224 19.00 -21.51 23.37
CA TRP A 224 17.96 -22.03 24.25
C TRP A 224 16.71 -22.43 23.45
N SER A 225 16.11 -23.58 23.80
CA SER A 225 14.93 -24.10 23.12
C SER A 225 13.72 -23.19 23.29
N GLU A 226 13.60 -22.51 24.43
CA GLU A 226 12.54 -21.53 24.69
C GLU A 226 12.65 -20.31 23.77
N THR A 227 13.88 -19.83 23.53
CA THR A 227 14.11 -18.72 22.58
C THR A 227 13.75 -19.15 21.16
N GLN A 228 14.15 -20.35 20.75
CA GLN A 228 13.86 -20.89 19.40
C GLN A 228 12.36 -21.07 19.18
N LYS A 229 11.63 -21.60 20.17
CA LYS A 229 10.18 -21.73 20.08
C LYS A 229 9.45 -20.39 20.12
N PHE A 230 9.97 -19.43 20.88
CA PHE A 230 9.42 -18.07 20.93
C PHE A 230 9.58 -17.36 19.59
N GLN A 231 10.78 -17.36 18.99
CA GLN A 231 11.01 -16.68 17.71
C GLN A 231 10.16 -17.26 16.58
N GLU A 232 9.93 -18.58 16.55
CA GLU A 232 9.04 -19.22 15.57
C GLU A 232 7.60 -18.70 15.68
N LYS A 233 7.06 -18.66 16.91
CA LYS A 233 5.70 -18.18 17.16
C LYS A 233 5.52 -16.70 16.83
N ILE A 234 6.51 -15.88 17.18
CA ILE A 234 6.45 -14.45 16.87
C ILE A 234 6.59 -14.21 15.37
N MET A 235 7.45 -14.96 14.68
CA MET A 235 7.61 -14.84 13.23
C MET A 235 6.33 -15.25 12.50
N ASP A 236 5.70 -16.37 12.88
CA ASP A 236 4.41 -16.82 12.34
C ASP A 236 3.32 -15.75 12.53
N LEU A 237 3.21 -15.20 13.74
CA LEU A 237 2.27 -14.13 14.05
C LEU A 237 2.55 -12.86 13.23
N LEU A 238 3.81 -12.43 13.11
CA LEU A 238 4.19 -11.26 12.31
C LEU A 238 3.92 -11.48 10.82
N GLN A 239 4.19 -12.67 10.29
CA GLN A 239 3.88 -13.01 8.89
C GLN A 239 2.38 -12.93 8.59
N PHE A 240 1.54 -13.31 9.55
CA PHE A 240 0.09 -13.13 9.43
C PHE A 240 -0.35 -11.65 9.53
N MET A 241 0.20 -10.88 10.47
CA MET A 241 -0.26 -9.51 10.73
C MET A 241 0.26 -8.46 9.74
N LEU A 242 1.51 -8.58 9.28
CA LEU A 242 2.15 -7.54 8.46
C LEU A 242 1.39 -7.24 7.15
N PRO A 243 0.91 -8.24 6.36
CA PRO A 243 0.08 -7.98 5.18
C PRO A 243 -1.23 -7.26 5.50
N GLN A 244 -1.81 -7.55 6.66
CA GLN A 244 -3.08 -6.95 7.08
C GLN A 244 -2.91 -5.48 7.47
N TYR A 245 -1.83 -5.13 8.19
CA TYR A 245 -1.50 -3.73 8.47
C TYR A 245 -1.22 -2.93 7.18
N LYS A 246 -0.53 -3.56 6.21
CA LYS A 246 -0.32 -2.96 4.89
C LYS A 246 -1.66 -2.71 4.18
N LYS A 247 -2.57 -3.69 4.20
CA LYS A 247 -3.92 -3.57 3.61
C LYS A 247 -4.80 -2.52 4.28
N GLU A 248 -4.64 -2.32 5.59
CA GLU A 248 -5.29 -1.26 6.36
C GLU A 248 -4.79 0.15 5.96
N GLY A 249 -3.69 0.23 5.21
CA GLY A 249 -3.11 1.49 4.73
C GLY A 249 -2.09 2.10 5.69
N LYS A 250 -1.51 1.31 6.61
CA LYS A 250 -0.35 1.80 7.38
C LYS A 250 0.87 1.88 6.47
N SER A 251 1.59 2.99 6.57
CA SER A 251 2.87 3.20 5.87
C SER A 251 4.07 2.63 6.64
N GLN A 252 3.93 2.38 7.93
CA GLN A 252 4.96 1.76 8.77
C GLN A 252 4.33 1.00 9.94
N LEU A 253 5.06 0.03 10.49
CA LEU A 253 4.72 -0.67 11.72
C LEU A 253 5.92 -0.67 12.68
N VAL A 254 5.72 -0.23 13.92
CA VAL A 254 6.76 -0.20 14.95
C VAL A 254 6.56 -1.38 15.92
N VAL A 255 7.52 -2.30 15.92
CA VAL A 255 7.52 -3.50 16.77
C VAL A 255 8.57 -3.36 17.87
N GLY A 256 8.10 -3.14 19.10
CA GLY A 256 8.93 -3.05 20.30
C GLY A 256 9.27 -4.41 20.90
N ILE A 257 10.55 -4.72 21.07
CA ILE A 257 11.04 -5.88 21.83
C ILE A 257 11.64 -5.41 23.15
N GLY A 258 11.03 -5.81 24.27
CA GLY A 258 11.38 -5.32 25.60
C GLY A 258 12.07 -6.36 26.47
N CYS A 259 13.25 -6.05 27.01
CA CYS A 259 13.81 -6.79 28.14
C CYS A 259 13.98 -5.87 29.36
N THR A 260 14.56 -6.32 30.47
CA THR A 260 14.72 -5.44 31.65
C THR A 260 15.64 -4.26 31.34
N GLY A 261 16.77 -4.53 30.68
CA GLY A 261 17.87 -3.57 30.50
C GLY A 261 17.90 -2.84 29.16
N GLY A 262 17.33 -3.43 28.12
CA GLY A 262 17.42 -2.94 26.74
C GLY A 262 18.75 -3.22 26.04
N GLN A 263 19.56 -4.17 26.53
CA GLN A 263 20.96 -4.33 26.11
C GLN A 263 21.33 -5.68 25.50
N HIS A 264 20.73 -6.78 25.97
CA HIS A 264 21.09 -8.14 25.55
C HIS A 264 19.99 -8.82 24.73
N ARG A 265 19.01 -9.41 25.42
CA ARG A 265 17.94 -10.22 24.80
C ARG A 265 17.11 -9.46 23.77
N SER A 266 16.66 -8.26 24.13
CA SER A 266 15.85 -7.43 23.24
C SER A 266 16.59 -6.99 21.99
N VAL A 267 17.89 -6.67 22.13
CA VAL A 267 18.77 -6.25 21.04
C VAL A 267 18.96 -7.41 20.06
N ALA A 268 19.35 -8.58 20.57
CA ALA A 268 19.58 -9.76 19.74
C ALA A 268 18.32 -10.20 18.98
N LEU A 269 17.15 -10.17 19.63
CA LEU A 269 15.88 -10.54 19.00
C LEU A 269 15.40 -9.50 17.99
N ALA A 270 15.60 -8.20 18.24
CA ALA A 270 15.25 -7.15 17.28
C ALA A 270 16.06 -7.29 15.97
N GLU A 271 17.37 -7.52 16.07
CA GLU A 271 18.25 -7.82 14.94
C GLU A 271 17.80 -9.07 14.16
N TYR A 272 17.49 -10.14 14.89
CA TYR A 272 17.03 -11.40 14.28
C TYR A 272 15.74 -11.22 13.48
N PHE A 273 14.73 -10.57 14.07
CA PHE A 273 13.45 -10.37 13.41
C PHE A 273 13.57 -9.42 12.21
N ALA A 274 14.34 -8.33 12.34
CA ALA A 274 14.59 -7.42 11.23
C ALA A 274 15.27 -8.14 10.06
N LYS A 275 16.33 -8.92 10.34
CA LYS A 275 17.01 -9.70 9.31
C LYS A 275 16.08 -10.69 8.60
N ARG A 276 15.18 -11.35 9.36
CA ARG A 276 14.26 -12.34 8.79
C ARG A 276 13.14 -11.70 7.98
N LEU A 277 12.64 -10.54 8.41
CA LEU A 277 11.60 -9.79 7.69
C LEU A 277 12.17 -8.99 6.51
N GLY A 278 13.46 -8.67 6.53
CA GLY A 278 14.17 -7.93 5.50
C GLY A 278 14.19 -8.59 4.11
N THR A 279 13.75 -9.84 4.00
CA THR A 279 13.53 -10.51 2.70
C THR A 279 12.28 -10.02 1.99
N ASN A 280 11.27 -9.58 2.75
CA ASN A 280 9.93 -9.26 2.23
C ASN A 280 9.53 -7.80 2.49
N TYR A 281 10.21 -7.12 3.41
CA TYR A 281 9.88 -5.76 3.85
C TYR A 281 11.14 -4.92 4.00
N ILE A 282 11.02 -3.60 3.83
CA ILE A 282 12.07 -2.68 4.29
C ILE A 282 12.04 -2.68 5.80
N THR A 283 13.17 -2.99 6.42
CA THR A 283 13.29 -3.07 7.87
C THR A 283 14.29 -2.05 8.38
N HIS A 284 13.96 -1.44 9.52
CA HIS A 284 14.84 -0.56 10.26
C HIS A 284 14.99 -1.07 11.68
N VAL A 285 16.19 -1.00 12.24
CA VAL A 285 16.46 -1.41 13.62
C VAL A 285 16.89 -0.20 14.43
N THR A 286 16.33 -0.06 15.62
CA THR A 286 16.72 0.99 16.57
C THR A 286 16.85 0.40 17.97
N HIS A 287 17.96 0.68 18.65
CA HIS A 287 18.20 0.19 20.00
C HIS A 287 18.17 1.34 21.01
N ARG A 288 16.97 1.68 21.49
CA ARG A 288 16.70 2.89 22.29
C ARG A 288 17.56 3.01 23.56
N ASP A 289 17.85 1.89 24.21
CA ASP A 289 18.48 1.87 25.54
C ASP A 289 19.82 1.09 25.56
N ILE A 290 20.39 0.76 24.41
CA ILE A 290 21.60 -0.09 24.31
C ILE A 290 22.81 0.52 25.03
N GLU A 291 22.92 1.84 25.01
CA GLU A 291 24.00 2.59 25.65
C GLU A 291 23.73 2.93 27.12
N LYS A 292 22.49 2.75 27.60
CA LYS A 292 22.09 3.11 28.98
C LYS A 292 22.53 2.07 30.01
N ARG A 293 23.85 1.89 30.16
CA ARG A 293 24.45 1.10 31.25
C ARG A 293 24.29 1.85 32.56
N LYS A 294 24.12 1.10 33.66
CA LYS A 294 24.26 1.67 35.01
C LYS A 294 25.76 1.89 35.28
N GLY A 295 26.15 3.13 35.60
CA GLY A 295 27.48 3.54 36.08
C GLY A 295 28.44 3.91 34.94
N HIS A 296 29.01 5.11 34.86
CA HIS A 296 29.26 6.11 35.92
C HIS A 296 28.07 6.98 36.33
#